data_AF-A0A368GW94-F1
#
_entry.id   AF-A0A368GW94-F1
#
_cell.length_a   1.000
_cell.length_b   1.000
_cell.length_c   1.000
_cell.angle_alpha   90.00
_cell.angle_beta   90.00
_cell.angle_gamma   90.00
#
_symmetry.space_group_name_H-M   'P 1'
#
loop_
_entity.id
_entity.type
_entity.pdbx_description
1 polymer ?
#
loop_
_entity_poly.entity_id
_entity_poly.type
_entity_poly.pdbx_seq_one_letter_code
_entity_poly.pdbx_strand_id
1 'polypeptide(L)'
;MSATFTQDVEDKEWTTVSTTPKIETSLKVGGVDWVFKVQKRAIEGTPHVGFTLVCGSKLKSALWRIAANVKLIIKKKNGTEKFVERSYPNNEFTFASKTLADMIPWDEIDTTLACSNKENSKSPVTLSFELQIDITKSYGFRRRARFEYSFFEPSYETDMILKVENRELYVNATYLAMLSPFFRSLQSKNMSLYGEIPTETINDVSLEDFLELLHVVYPSEKRVTVENVEMLLKLGDRYNFESVLVKCEDFLVTPKADDIDVFTRLEWASKYAMADLQDHCVSKLNSAQDIGAVKKTLLYGSLSHETRKLLLELMLKFSNM
;
A
#
# COMPACT_ATOMS: atom_id res chain seq x y z
N MET A 1 -1.81 -17.96 -7.85
CA MET A 1 -1.55 -16.51 -7.63
C MET A 1 -0.24 -16.45 -6.90
N SER A 2 0.80 -15.91 -7.53
CA SER A 2 2.15 -15.97 -7.01
C SER A 2 2.63 -14.63 -6.48
N ALA A 3 3.52 -14.68 -5.49
CA ALA A 3 4.33 -13.55 -5.07
C ALA A 3 5.72 -14.05 -4.70
N THR A 4 6.73 -13.24 -5.02
CA THR A 4 8.12 -13.47 -4.62
C THR A 4 8.58 -12.29 -3.80
N PHE A 5 9.14 -12.56 -2.63
CA PHE A 5 9.77 -11.58 -1.75
C PHE A 5 11.24 -11.95 -1.59
N THR A 6 12.12 -10.96 -1.72
CA THR A 6 13.57 -11.15 -1.55
C THR A 6 14.12 -10.10 -0.60
N GLN A 7 14.92 -10.52 0.38
CA GLN A 7 15.63 -9.61 1.27
C GLN A 7 17.04 -10.12 1.59
N ASP A 8 18.00 -9.21 1.48
CA ASP A 8 19.38 -9.45 1.86
C ASP A 8 19.59 -9.14 3.34
N VAL A 9 20.36 -9.98 4.02
CA VAL A 9 20.77 -9.78 5.41
C VAL A 9 22.28 -9.95 5.52
N GLU A 10 22.92 -8.85 5.88
CA GLU A 10 24.35 -8.80 6.19
C GLU A 10 24.54 -9.07 7.69
N ASP A 11 25.19 -10.18 8.03
CA ASP A 11 25.49 -10.49 9.42
C ASP A 11 26.81 -11.26 9.50
N LYS A 12 27.74 -10.74 10.31
CA LYS A 12 29.10 -11.26 10.45
C LYS A 12 29.12 -12.72 10.94
N GLU A 13 28.11 -13.15 11.70
CA GLU A 13 28.11 -14.46 12.34
C GLU A 13 26.71 -15.07 12.32
N TRP A 14 26.34 -15.71 11.20
CA TRP A 14 25.13 -16.55 11.18
C TRP A 14 25.21 -17.84 12.02
N THR A 15 26.34 -18.04 12.69
CA THR A 15 26.57 -19.03 13.75
C THR A 15 26.15 -18.55 15.15
N THR A 16 25.99 -17.24 15.39
CA THR A 16 25.60 -16.73 16.72
C THR A 16 24.09 -16.73 16.94
N VAL A 17 23.68 -17.18 18.12
CA VAL A 17 22.27 -17.32 18.49
C VAL A 17 21.62 -15.95 18.71
N SER A 18 20.47 -15.70 18.08
CA SER A 18 19.73 -14.44 18.20
C SER A 18 18.23 -14.69 18.20
N THR A 19 17.56 -14.42 19.32
CA THR A 19 16.09 -14.56 19.43
C THR A 19 15.33 -13.50 18.65
N THR A 20 15.98 -12.40 18.27
CA THR A 20 15.37 -11.35 17.45
C THR A 20 15.36 -11.77 15.97
N PRO A 21 14.22 -11.66 15.28
CA PRO A 21 14.14 -11.93 13.86
C PRO A 21 14.95 -10.88 13.08
N LYS A 22 15.74 -11.35 12.12
CA LYS A 22 16.50 -10.50 11.18
C LYS A 22 15.64 -10.04 10.01
N ILE A 23 14.63 -10.84 9.67
CA ILE A 23 13.57 -10.47 8.73
C ILE A 23 12.26 -10.59 9.49
N GLU A 24 11.47 -9.52 9.48
CA GLU A 24 10.06 -9.53 9.87
C GLU A 24 9.31 -8.60 8.93
N THR A 25 8.50 -9.19 8.05
CA THR A 25 7.77 -8.43 7.02
C THR A 25 6.34 -8.95 6.87
N SER A 26 5.46 -8.07 6.39
CA SER A 26 4.09 -8.40 6.02
C SER A 26 3.92 -8.29 4.50
N LEU A 27 3.41 -9.36 3.89
CA LEU A 27 3.11 -9.46 2.47
C LEU A 27 1.60 -9.60 2.28
N LYS A 28 1.09 -9.16 1.13
CA LYS A 28 -0.31 -9.36 0.77
C LYS A 28 -0.44 -10.13 -0.55
N VAL A 29 -0.86 -11.39 -0.45
CA VAL A 29 -0.94 -12.31 -1.59
C VAL A 29 -2.33 -12.93 -1.63
N GLY A 30 -2.99 -12.89 -2.79
CA GLY A 30 -4.35 -13.41 -2.96
C GLY A 30 -5.41 -12.76 -2.06
N GLY A 31 -5.19 -11.50 -1.66
CA GLY A 31 -6.08 -10.77 -0.77
C GLY A 31 -5.90 -11.07 0.73
N VAL A 32 -4.91 -11.91 1.08
CA VAL A 32 -4.64 -12.34 2.46
C VAL A 32 -3.30 -11.81 2.92
N ASP A 33 -3.21 -11.43 4.20
CA ASP A 33 -1.97 -10.97 4.82
C ASP A 33 -1.12 -12.17 5.26
N TRP A 34 0.16 -12.13 4.92
CA TRP A 34 1.16 -13.13 5.27
C TRP A 34 2.26 -12.46 6.09
N VAL A 35 2.63 -13.02 7.22
CA VAL A 35 3.76 -12.54 8.04
C VAL A 35 4.90 -13.51 7.87
N PHE A 36 6.01 -13.03 7.33
CA PHE A 36 7.22 -13.82 7.13
C PHE A 36 8.30 -13.37 8.09
N LYS A 37 8.91 -14.34 8.79
CA LYS A 37 9.99 -14.11 9.73
C LYS A 37 11.15 -15.06 9.47
N VAL A 38 12.37 -14.53 9.60
CA VAL A 38 13.61 -15.32 9.61
C VAL A 38 14.43 -14.94 10.83
N GLN A 39 14.92 -15.94 11.55
CA GLN A 39 15.66 -15.77 12.80
C GLN A 39 16.71 -16.88 12.98
N LYS A 40 17.73 -16.63 13.79
CA LYS A 40 18.73 -17.63 14.16
C LYS A 40 18.30 -18.31 15.45
N ARG A 41 18.39 -19.62 15.55
CA ARG A 41 18.05 -20.34 16.79
C ARG A 41 19.06 -21.45 17.04
N ALA A 42 19.32 -21.77 18.30
CA ALA A 42 20.03 -22.98 18.67
C ALA A 42 19.03 -24.03 19.14
N ILE A 43 19.14 -25.24 18.59
CA ILE A 43 18.49 -26.43 19.12
C ILE A 43 19.60 -27.31 19.67
N GLU A 44 19.59 -27.59 20.97
CA GLU A 44 20.61 -28.42 21.63
C GLU A 44 22.06 -27.96 21.35
N GLY A 45 22.26 -26.64 21.23
CA GLY A 45 23.56 -26.04 20.96
C GLY A 45 23.95 -25.97 19.48
N THR A 46 23.16 -26.53 18.57
CA THR A 46 23.43 -26.47 17.12
C THR A 46 22.70 -25.28 16.47
N PRO A 47 23.42 -24.39 15.76
CA PRO A 47 22.82 -23.22 15.13
C PRO A 47 21.98 -23.60 13.92
N HIS A 48 20.82 -22.97 13.81
CA HIS A 48 19.84 -23.15 12.75
C HIS A 48 19.33 -21.79 12.27
N VAL A 49 18.96 -21.72 11.00
CA VAL A 49 18.13 -20.65 10.46
C VAL A 49 16.69 -21.12 10.49
N GLY A 50 15.89 -20.55 11.38
CA GLY A 50 14.46 -20.79 11.46
C GLY A 50 13.69 -19.78 10.64
N PHE A 51 12.71 -20.25 9.88
CA PHE A 51 11.73 -19.37 9.26
C PHE A 51 10.32 -19.67 9.77
N THR A 52 9.47 -18.67 9.71
CA THR A 52 8.07 -18.78 10.08
C THR A 52 7.24 -17.98 9.10
N LEU A 53 6.23 -18.61 8.53
CA LEU A 53 5.25 -18.02 7.64
C LEU A 53 3.87 -18.18 8.26
N VAL A 54 3.23 -17.06 8.62
CA VAL A 54 1.88 -17.05 9.18
C VAL A 54 0.91 -16.48 8.16
N CYS A 55 -0.04 -17.29 7.72
CA CYS A 55 -1.12 -16.90 6.82
C CYS A 55 -2.31 -16.34 7.61
N GLY A 56 -2.87 -15.19 7.20
CA GLY A 56 -4.09 -14.67 7.79
C GLY A 56 -3.92 -14.27 9.26
N SER A 57 -2.76 -13.73 9.65
CA SER A 57 -2.45 -13.37 11.04
C SER A 57 -3.49 -12.42 11.67
N LYS A 58 -4.09 -11.55 10.86
CA LYS A 58 -5.13 -10.58 11.25
C LYS A 58 -6.56 -11.13 11.14
N LEU A 59 -6.76 -12.34 10.61
CA LEU A 59 -8.08 -12.94 10.43
C LEU A 59 -8.58 -13.54 11.74
N LYS A 60 -9.77 -13.13 12.14
CA LYS A 60 -10.48 -13.67 13.32
C LYS A 60 -11.45 -14.79 12.97
N SER A 61 -11.93 -14.84 11.73
CA SER A 61 -12.86 -15.88 11.27
C SER A 61 -12.13 -17.21 11.04
N ALA A 62 -12.82 -18.32 11.29
CA ALA A 62 -12.37 -19.67 10.95
C ALA A 62 -12.85 -20.15 9.57
N LEU A 63 -13.71 -19.38 8.90
CA LEU A 63 -14.35 -19.76 7.64
C LEU A 63 -13.47 -19.45 6.42
N TRP A 64 -12.20 -19.84 6.47
CA TRP A 64 -11.28 -19.66 5.36
C TRP A 64 -10.27 -20.79 5.28
N ARG A 65 -9.83 -21.10 4.06
CA ARG A 65 -8.80 -22.11 3.77
C ARG A 65 -7.98 -21.65 2.58
N ILE A 66 -6.66 -21.78 2.64
CA ILE A 66 -5.77 -21.49 1.52
C ILE A 66 -4.89 -22.70 1.28
N ALA A 67 -4.89 -23.23 0.06
CA ALA A 67 -3.86 -24.13 -0.39
C ALA A 67 -2.82 -23.32 -1.17
N ALA A 68 -1.55 -23.45 -0.78
CA ALA A 68 -0.45 -22.75 -1.43
C ALA A 68 0.80 -23.64 -1.52
N ASN A 69 1.55 -23.47 -2.61
CA ASN A 69 2.92 -23.93 -2.70
C ASN A 69 3.81 -22.85 -2.07
N VAL A 70 4.61 -23.22 -1.08
CA VAL A 70 5.55 -22.30 -0.45
C VAL A 70 6.96 -22.79 -0.71
N LYS A 71 7.84 -21.89 -1.14
CA LYS A 71 9.27 -22.19 -1.32
C LYS A 71 10.10 -21.12 -0.62
N LEU A 72 11.06 -21.56 0.20
CA LEU A 72 12.10 -20.72 0.76
C LEU A 72 13.42 -21.05 0.07
N ILE A 73 14.12 -20.02 -0.39
CA ILE A 73 15.44 -20.15 -1.02
C ILE A 73 16.42 -19.26 -0.28
N ILE A 74 17.59 -19.80 0.05
CA ILE A 74 18.71 -19.07 0.66
C ILE A 74 19.87 -19.09 -0.33
N LYS A 75 20.36 -17.90 -0.69
CA LYS A 75 21.48 -17.69 -1.61
C LYS A 75 22.57 -16.86 -0.92
N LYS A 76 23.83 -17.06 -1.31
CA LYS A 76 24.92 -16.15 -0.91
C LYS A 76 25.01 -15.01 -1.93
N LYS A 77 24.94 -13.76 -1.48
CA LYS A 77 25.09 -12.59 -2.37
C LYS A 77 26.52 -12.58 -2.92
N ASN A 78 26.65 -12.43 -4.24
CA ASN A 78 27.92 -12.54 -4.98
C ASN A 78 28.64 -13.89 -4.82
N GLY A 79 27.90 -14.95 -4.43
CA GLY A 79 28.40 -16.32 -4.37
C GLY A 79 28.27 -17.06 -5.70
N THR A 80 28.50 -18.38 -5.66
CA THR A 80 28.15 -19.29 -6.76
C THR A 80 26.62 -19.36 -6.96
N GLU A 81 26.14 -19.90 -8.08
CA GLU A 81 24.70 -20.12 -8.35
C GLU A 81 24.03 -21.15 -7.42
N LYS A 82 24.76 -21.67 -6.42
CA LYS A 82 24.21 -22.60 -5.43
C LYS A 82 23.22 -21.91 -4.50
N PHE A 83 22.21 -22.66 -4.09
CA PHE A 83 21.19 -22.23 -3.16
C PHE A 83 20.76 -23.38 -2.26
N VAL A 84 20.26 -23.06 -1.06
CA VAL A 84 19.53 -24.00 -0.22
C VAL A 84 18.05 -23.76 -0.41
N GLU A 85 17.28 -24.82 -0.64
CA GLU A 85 15.83 -24.74 -0.87
C GLU A 85 15.06 -25.58 0.16
N ARG A 86 13.91 -25.04 0.59
CA ARG A 86 12.84 -25.81 1.22
C ARG A 86 11.53 -25.56 0.48
N SER A 87 10.84 -26.63 0.10
CA SER A 87 9.61 -26.57 -0.68
C SER A 87 8.49 -27.31 0.04
N TYR A 88 7.34 -26.66 0.14
CA TYR A 88 6.13 -27.14 0.81
C TYR A 88 4.98 -27.06 -0.19
N PRO A 89 4.85 -28.05 -1.09
CA PRO A 89 3.79 -28.08 -2.09
C PRO A 89 2.44 -28.39 -1.44
N ASN A 90 1.37 -27.79 -1.98
CA ASN A 90 -0.01 -28.03 -1.55
C ASN A 90 -0.25 -27.84 -0.03
N ASN A 91 0.51 -26.96 0.62
CA ASN A 91 0.35 -26.71 2.05
C ASN A 91 -0.97 -26.00 2.32
N GLU A 92 -1.75 -26.52 3.26
CA GLU A 92 -3.06 -25.96 3.60
C GLU A 92 -2.99 -25.10 4.87
N PHE A 93 -3.39 -23.85 4.74
CA PHE A 93 -3.50 -22.88 5.81
C PHE A 93 -4.96 -22.69 6.20
N THR A 94 -5.24 -22.79 7.50
CA THR A 94 -6.57 -22.56 8.10
C THR A 94 -6.41 -21.78 9.39
N PHE A 95 -7.52 -21.37 10.02
CA PHE A 95 -7.44 -20.69 11.32
C PHE A 95 -6.72 -21.51 12.41
N ALA A 96 -6.93 -22.84 12.43
CA ALA A 96 -6.28 -23.74 13.37
C ALA A 96 -4.82 -24.03 13.00
N SER A 97 -4.49 -24.03 11.70
CA SER A 97 -3.15 -24.32 11.17
C SER A 97 -2.70 -23.20 10.24
N LYS A 98 -2.47 -22.01 10.81
CA LYS A 98 -2.09 -20.81 10.04
C LYS A 98 -0.59 -20.60 9.92
N THR A 99 0.21 -21.42 10.59
CA THR A 99 1.66 -21.23 10.71
C THR A 99 2.39 -22.39 10.04
N LEU A 100 3.25 -22.05 9.10
CA LEU A 100 4.30 -22.93 8.58
C LEU A 100 5.62 -22.49 9.21
N ALA A 101 6.30 -23.38 9.92
CA ALA A 101 7.60 -23.10 10.51
C ALA A 101 8.52 -24.29 10.26
N ASP A 102 9.77 -24.00 9.90
CA ASP A 102 10.80 -25.02 9.72
C ASP A 102 12.17 -24.39 10.01
N MET A 103 13.18 -25.23 10.19
CA MET A 103 14.52 -24.85 10.60
C MET A 103 15.55 -25.59 9.73
N ILE A 104 16.51 -24.83 9.21
CA ILE A 104 17.59 -25.36 8.38
C ILE A 104 18.87 -25.33 9.23
N PRO A 105 19.53 -26.47 9.47
CA PRO A 105 20.80 -26.51 10.18
C PRO A 105 21.83 -25.62 9.49
N TRP A 106 22.61 -24.87 10.27
CA TRP A 106 23.64 -23.98 9.71
C TRP A 106 24.68 -24.76 8.91
N ASP A 107 25.00 -25.99 9.32
CA ASP A 107 25.96 -26.86 8.64
C ASP A 107 25.56 -27.17 7.17
N GLU A 108 24.26 -27.35 6.90
CA GLU A 108 23.74 -27.55 5.55
C GLU A 108 23.92 -26.29 4.69
N ILE A 109 23.63 -25.12 5.29
CA ILE A 109 23.79 -23.82 4.63
C ILE A 109 25.26 -23.58 4.33
N ASP A 110 26.12 -23.82 5.31
CA ASP A 110 27.55 -23.58 5.20
C ASP A 110 28.22 -24.50 4.18
N THR A 111 27.90 -25.79 4.21
CA THR A 111 28.39 -26.79 3.26
C THR A 111 27.97 -26.46 1.83
N THR A 112 26.74 -25.97 1.64
CA THR A 112 26.19 -25.68 0.31
C THR A 112 26.70 -24.35 -0.25
N LEU A 113 26.71 -23.30 0.57
CA LEU A 113 27.00 -21.93 0.14
C LEU A 113 28.45 -21.48 0.39
N ALA A 114 29.25 -22.31 1.08
CA ALA A 114 30.61 -21.99 1.53
C ALA A 114 30.64 -20.64 2.27
N CYS A 115 29.87 -20.53 3.35
CA CYS A 115 29.74 -19.30 4.13
C CYS A 115 30.96 -19.08 5.04
N SER A 116 31.55 -20.13 5.59
CA SER A 116 32.76 -20.10 6.40
C SER A 116 33.99 -19.94 5.52
N ASN A 117 34.60 -18.75 5.55
CA ASN A 117 35.93 -18.56 4.99
C ASN A 117 36.96 -19.19 5.93
N LYS A 118 37.66 -20.22 5.43
CA LYS A 118 39.02 -20.52 5.89
C LYS A 118 39.90 -19.33 5.49
N GLU A 119 40.32 -18.57 6.50
CA GLU A 119 41.36 -17.53 6.47
C GLU A 119 41.06 -16.21 5.70
N ASN A 120 41.14 -15.08 6.44
CA ASN A 120 41.47 -13.73 5.95
C ASN A 120 40.51 -12.92 5.04
N SER A 121 39.20 -12.84 5.34
CA SER A 121 38.42 -11.64 4.95
C SER A 121 37.48 -11.17 6.06
N LYS A 122 37.60 -9.90 6.47
CA LYS A 122 36.73 -9.20 7.45
C LYS A 122 35.35 -8.84 6.89
N SER A 123 35.01 -9.27 5.67
CA SER A 123 33.73 -8.95 5.03
C SER A 123 32.61 -9.85 5.56
N PRO A 124 31.51 -9.30 6.09
CA PRO A 124 30.34 -10.09 6.50
C PRO A 124 29.75 -10.87 5.33
N VAL A 125 29.31 -12.10 5.61
CA VAL A 125 28.55 -12.90 4.63
C VAL A 125 27.16 -12.28 4.51
N THR A 126 26.79 -11.90 3.29
CA THR A 126 25.44 -11.45 2.98
C THR A 126 24.64 -12.61 2.40
N LEU A 127 23.58 -13.00 3.10
CA LEU A 127 22.63 -14.01 2.64
C LEU A 127 21.38 -13.33 2.08
N SER A 128 20.92 -13.81 0.93
CA SER A 128 19.66 -13.40 0.31
C SER A 128 18.61 -14.47 0.61
N PHE A 129 17.52 -14.05 1.23
CA PHE A 129 16.37 -14.89 1.53
C PHE A 129 15.24 -14.57 0.56
N GLU A 130 14.83 -15.57 -0.19
CA GLU A 130 13.75 -15.47 -1.17
C GLU A 130 12.59 -16.38 -0.76
N LEU A 131 11.41 -15.78 -0.56
CA LEU A 131 10.16 -16.47 -0.27
C LEU A 131 9.26 -16.41 -1.51
N GLN A 132 8.87 -17.57 -2.01
CA GLN A 132 7.86 -17.70 -3.05
C GLN A 132 6.59 -18.32 -2.48
N ILE A 133 5.46 -17.67 -2.72
CA ILE A 133 4.13 -18.19 -2.35
C ILE A 133 3.31 -18.28 -3.62
N ASP A 134 2.80 -19.45 -3.96
CA ASP A 134 1.82 -19.62 -5.02
C ASP A 134 0.52 -20.22 -4.48
N ILE A 135 -0.52 -19.40 -4.38
CA ILE A 135 -1.85 -19.81 -3.95
C ILE A 135 -2.54 -20.56 -5.09
N THR A 136 -2.80 -21.85 -4.86
CA THR A 136 -3.48 -22.74 -5.80
C THR A 136 -4.99 -22.76 -5.59
N LYS A 137 -5.45 -22.73 -4.33
CA LYS A 137 -6.88 -22.67 -3.97
C LYS A 137 -7.12 -21.74 -2.79
N SER A 138 -8.25 -21.05 -2.81
CA SER A 138 -8.67 -20.14 -1.74
C SER A 138 -10.17 -20.28 -1.50
N TYR A 139 -10.56 -20.53 -0.26
CA TYR A 139 -11.94 -20.56 0.22
C TYR A 139 -12.14 -19.52 1.32
N GLY A 140 -13.32 -18.91 1.39
CA GLY A 140 -13.63 -17.85 2.36
C GLY A 140 -13.10 -16.47 2.00
N PHE A 141 -12.38 -16.34 0.88
CA PHE A 141 -11.88 -15.08 0.36
C PHE A 141 -12.56 -14.76 -0.97
N ARG A 142 -13.18 -13.58 -1.06
CA ARG A 142 -13.56 -13.03 -2.35
C ARG A 142 -12.30 -12.52 -3.03
N ARG A 143 -11.99 -13.09 -4.20
CA ARG A 143 -10.96 -12.52 -5.08
C ARG A 143 -11.41 -11.12 -5.46
N ARG A 144 -10.59 -10.13 -5.15
CA ARG A 144 -10.74 -8.80 -5.72
C ARG A 144 -10.14 -8.87 -7.12
N ALA A 145 -10.93 -8.54 -8.13
CA ALA A 145 -10.39 -8.38 -9.48
C ALA A 145 -9.41 -7.21 -9.43
N ARG A 146 -8.16 -7.47 -9.82
CA ARG A 146 -7.16 -6.43 -10.04
C ARG A 146 -7.11 -6.17 -11.52
N PHE A 147 -7.68 -5.04 -11.92
CA PHE A 147 -7.49 -4.52 -13.26
C PHE A 147 -6.25 -3.65 -13.24
N GLU A 148 -5.26 -4.02 -14.06
CA GLU A 148 -4.06 -3.24 -14.29
C GLU A 148 -4.26 -2.48 -15.60
N TYR A 149 -4.16 -1.16 -15.52
CA TYR A 149 -4.38 -0.26 -16.66
C TYR A 149 -3.05 0.35 -17.06
N SER A 150 -2.62 0.12 -18.30
CA SER A 150 -1.55 0.89 -18.93
C SER A 150 -2.19 2.01 -19.74
N PHE A 151 -1.80 3.24 -19.48
CA PHE A 151 -2.27 4.42 -20.22
C PHE A 151 -1.28 4.86 -21.31
N PHE A 152 -0.17 4.14 -21.51
CA PHE A 152 0.88 4.54 -22.46
C PHE A 152 0.72 3.91 -23.85
N GLU A 153 -0.21 2.98 -24.00
CA GLU A 153 -0.51 2.31 -25.25
C GLU A 153 -2.02 2.31 -25.49
N PRO A 154 -2.48 2.42 -26.75
CA PRO A 154 -3.88 2.32 -27.06
C PRO A 154 -4.43 0.92 -26.78
N SER A 155 -5.68 0.87 -26.34
CA SER A 155 -6.45 -0.36 -26.15
C SER A 155 -7.73 -0.33 -27.00
N TYR A 156 -8.49 -1.42 -27.03
CA TYR A 156 -9.80 -1.44 -27.69
C TYR A 156 -10.83 -0.51 -27.01
N GLU A 157 -10.56 -0.07 -25.78
CA GLU A 157 -11.40 0.84 -25.00
C GLU A 157 -10.97 2.31 -25.17
N THR A 158 -9.86 2.56 -25.87
CA THR A 158 -9.34 3.93 -26.05
C THR A 158 -10.20 4.71 -27.04
N ASP A 159 -10.75 5.83 -26.59
CA ASP A 159 -11.56 6.75 -27.39
C ASP A 159 -11.08 8.22 -27.26
N MET A 160 -9.99 8.48 -26.54
CA MET A 160 -9.33 9.80 -26.46
C MET A 160 -7.85 9.68 -26.07
N ILE A 161 -7.04 10.62 -26.55
CA ILE A 161 -5.65 10.83 -26.13
C ILE A 161 -5.56 12.10 -25.27
N LEU A 162 -5.02 12.00 -24.07
CA LEU A 162 -4.72 13.14 -23.20
C LEU A 162 -3.22 13.44 -23.23
N LYS A 163 -2.84 14.66 -23.58
CA LYS A 163 -1.47 15.16 -23.53
C LYS A 163 -1.21 15.82 -22.18
N VAL A 164 -0.34 15.22 -21.38
CA VAL A 164 0.09 15.70 -20.06
C VAL A 164 1.61 15.80 -20.06
N GLU A 165 2.17 16.98 -19.80
CA GLU A 165 3.63 17.21 -19.84
C GLU A 165 4.32 16.66 -21.11
N ASN A 166 3.72 16.88 -22.29
CA ASN A 166 4.18 16.35 -23.58
C ASN A 166 4.26 14.81 -23.66
N ARG A 167 3.54 14.09 -22.80
CA ARG A 167 3.32 12.64 -22.89
C ARG A 167 1.88 12.37 -23.27
N GLU A 168 1.69 11.37 -24.12
CA GLU A 168 0.37 10.94 -24.58
C GLU A 168 -0.13 9.81 -23.68
N LEU A 169 -1.34 10.00 -23.14
CA LEU A 169 -2.07 9.02 -22.35
C LEU A 169 -3.33 8.59 -23.10
N TYR A 170 -3.47 7.28 -23.32
CA TYR A 170 -4.59 6.68 -24.02
C TYR A 170 -5.66 6.28 -23.00
N VAL A 171 -6.83 6.91 -23.07
CA VAL A 171 -7.89 6.76 -22.07
C VAL A 171 -9.25 6.41 -22.71
N ASN A 172 -10.15 5.89 -21.87
CA ASN A 172 -11.58 5.83 -22.14
C ASN A 172 -12.25 7.12 -21.59
N ALA A 173 -12.33 8.16 -22.41
CA ALA A 173 -13.01 9.41 -22.13
C ALA A 173 -14.50 9.23 -21.85
N THR A 174 -15.18 8.26 -22.48
CA THR A 174 -16.58 7.98 -22.14
C THR A 174 -16.74 7.59 -20.67
N TYR A 175 -15.84 6.76 -20.14
CA TYR A 175 -15.78 6.38 -18.72
C TYR A 175 -15.47 7.58 -17.83
N LEU A 176 -14.48 8.39 -18.20
CA LEU A 176 -14.17 9.61 -17.47
C LEU A 176 -15.35 10.60 -17.45
N ALA A 177 -16.07 10.77 -18.56
CA ALA A 177 -17.24 11.65 -18.69
C ALA A 177 -18.47 11.18 -17.90
N MET A 178 -18.59 9.87 -17.66
CA MET A 178 -19.59 9.34 -16.73
C MET A 178 -19.31 9.79 -15.29
N LEU A 179 -18.04 9.89 -14.91
CA LEU A 179 -17.62 10.17 -13.54
C LEU A 179 -17.27 11.64 -13.26
N SER A 180 -17.02 12.44 -14.30
CA SER A 180 -16.60 13.83 -14.18
C SER A 180 -17.35 14.74 -15.18
N PRO A 181 -18.04 15.78 -14.68
CA PRO A 181 -18.58 16.86 -15.52
C PRO A 181 -17.52 17.57 -16.36
N PHE A 182 -16.29 17.71 -15.86
CA PHE A 182 -15.18 18.30 -16.62
C PHE A 182 -14.89 17.48 -17.87
N PHE A 183 -14.68 16.17 -17.73
CA PHE A 183 -14.42 15.28 -18.87
C PHE A 183 -15.62 15.13 -19.80
N ARG A 184 -16.85 15.21 -19.27
CA ARG A 184 -18.05 15.28 -20.10
C ARG A 184 -18.07 16.52 -20.99
N SER A 185 -17.68 17.68 -20.44
CA SER A 185 -17.58 18.91 -21.22
C SER A 185 -16.48 18.81 -22.29
N LEU A 186 -15.37 18.14 -21.98
CA LEU A 186 -14.26 17.91 -22.90
C LEU A 186 -14.68 17.03 -24.09
N GLN A 187 -15.41 15.94 -23.81
CA GLN A 187 -15.93 15.06 -24.86
C GLN A 187 -16.96 15.78 -25.75
N SER A 188 -17.82 16.61 -25.18
CA SER A 188 -18.84 17.35 -25.95
C SER A 188 -18.27 18.38 -26.93
N LYS A 189 -17.07 18.93 -26.64
CA LYS A 189 -16.37 19.86 -27.52
C LYS A 189 -15.70 19.15 -28.71
N ASN A 190 -15.44 17.85 -28.57
CA ASN A 190 -14.66 17.05 -29.52
C ASN A 190 -15.54 16.07 -30.29
N MET A 191 -16.44 16.60 -31.11
CA MET A 191 -17.05 15.83 -32.20
C MET A 191 -15.97 15.59 -33.26
N SER A 192 -15.21 14.51 -33.14
CA SER A 192 -14.16 14.18 -34.09
C SER A 192 -14.72 13.92 -35.49
N LEU A 193 -13.92 14.28 -36.51
CA LEU A 193 -14.16 13.87 -37.88
C LEU A 193 -14.03 12.34 -37.97
N TYR A 194 -14.83 11.69 -38.81
CA TYR A 194 -14.92 10.23 -38.91
C TYR A 194 -13.53 9.55 -38.98
N GLY A 195 -13.20 8.78 -37.94
CA GLY A 195 -12.04 7.88 -37.91
C GLY A 195 -10.84 8.32 -37.06
N GLU A 196 -10.82 9.54 -36.52
CA GLU A 196 -9.71 10.02 -35.68
C GLU A 196 -10.05 9.99 -34.18
N ILE A 197 -9.07 9.56 -33.36
CA ILE A 197 -9.16 9.61 -31.90
C ILE A 197 -8.88 11.06 -31.47
N PRO A 198 -9.82 11.74 -30.78
CA PRO A 198 -9.62 13.12 -30.33
C PRO A 198 -8.44 13.21 -29.36
N THR A 199 -7.68 14.31 -29.46
CA THR A 199 -6.53 14.59 -28.61
C THR A 199 -6.73 15.89 -27.86
N GLU A 200 -6.54 15.86 -26.54
CA GLU A 200 -6.74 17.02 -25.67
C GLU A 200 -5.55 17.24 -24.74
N THR A 201 -5.23 18.51 -24.46
CA THR A 201 -4.10 18.86 -23.59
C THR A 201 -4.58 19.20 -22.20
N ILE A 202 -4.04 18.52 -21.19
CA ILE A 202 -4.29 18.81 -19.78
C ILE A 202 -3.09 19.59 -19.23
N ASN A 203 -3.33 20.84 -18.84
CA ASN A 203 -2.30 21.76 -18.36
C ASN A 203 -2.24 21.82 -16.82
N ASP A 204 -1.12 22.35 -16.32
CA ASP A 204 -0.82 22.61 -14.90
C ASP A 204 -1.01 21.40 -13.96
N VAL A 205 -0.66 20.21 -14.43
CA VAL A 205 -0.60 18.99 -13.62
C VAL A 205 0.62 18.19 -14.04
N SER A 206 1.32 17.60 -13.07
CA SER A 206 2.43 16.70 -13.38
C SER A 206 1.89 15.39 -13.96
N LEU A 207 2.69 14.73 -14.81
CA LEU A 207 2.33 13.42 -15.35
C LEU A 207 2.11 12.39 -14.24
N GLU A 208 2.95 12.43 -13.21
CA GLU A 208 2.90 11.51 -12.07
C GLU A 208 1.59 11.65 -11.29
N ASP A 209 1.22 12.87 -10.92
CA ASP A 209 -0.01 13.14 -10.17
C ASP A 209 -1.26 12.79 -11.00
N PHE A 210 -1.23 13.05 -12.31
CA PHE A 210 -2.35 12.74 -13.19
C PHE A 210 -2.51 11.22 -13.39
N LEU A 211 -1.42 10.48 -13.53
CA LEU A 211 -1.46 9.01 -13.57
C LEU A 211 -1.98 8.44 -12.25
N GLU A 212 -1.56 9.00 -11.12
CA GLU A 212 -2.05 8.60 -9.80
C GLU A 212 -3.58 8.79 -9.71
N LEU A 213 -4.10 9.95 -10.15
CA LEU A 213 -5.54 10.20 -10.26
C LEU A 213 -6.23 9.16 -11.14
N LEU A 214 -5.71 8.89 -12.35
CA LEU A 214 -6.32 7.93 -13.28
C LEU A 214 -6.41 6.53 -12.65
N HIS A 215 -5.37 6.07 -11.96
CA HIS A 215 -5.42 4.79 -11.26
C HIS A 215 -6.49 4.78 -10.15
N VAL A 216 -6.72 5.90 -9.45
CA VAL A 216 -7.78 6.00 -8.45
C VAL A 216 -9.17 6.07 -9.08
N VAL A 217 -9.32 6.70 -10.25
CA VAL A 217 -10.60 6.85 -10.96
C VAL A 217 -11.02 5.54 -11.63
N TYR A 218 -10.10 4.89 -12.35
CA TYR A 218 -10.37 3.62 -13.01
C TYR A 218 -10.60 2.50 -11.99
N PRO A 219 -11.23 1.38 -12.39
CA PRO A 219 -11.45 0.20 -11.54
C PRO A 219 -10.16 -0.53 -11.09
N SER A 220 -9.10 0.18 -10.73
CA SER A 220 -7.89 -0.40 -10.18
C SER A 220 -8.00 -0.60 -8.66
N GLU A 221 -7.04 -1.30 -8.06
CA GLU A 221 -6.91 -1.41 -6.60
C GLU A 221 -6.11 -0.25 -5.95
N LYS A 222 -5.83 0.83 -6.68
CA LYS A 222 -5.09 1.98 -6.15
C LYS A 222 -5.84 2.59 -4.97
N ARG A 223 -5.11 2.73 -3.85
CA ARG A 223 -5.66 3.21 -2.58
C ARG A 223 -5.30 4.66 -2.37
N VAL A 224 -6.20 5.36 -1.68
CA VAL A 224 -5.88 6.62 -1.01
C VAL A 224 -5.03 6.30 0.23
N THR A 225 -3.98 7.09 0.42
CA THR A 225 -3.01 6.99 1.51
C THR A 225 -2.65 8.37 2.02
N VAL A 226 -1.87 8.45 3.10
CA VAL A 226 -1.42 9.73 3.67
C VAL A 226 -0.60 10.53 2.65
N GLU A 227 0.17 9.83 1.82
CA GLU A 227 1.09 10.44 0.85
C GLU A 227 0.37 11.05 -0.36
N ASN A 228 -0.78 10.50 -0.78
CA ASN A 228 -1.46 10.94 -2.00
C ASN A 228 -2.77 11.70 -1.76
N VAL A 229 -3.36 11.64 -0.55
CA VAL A 229 -4.70 12.19 -0.30
C VAL A 229 -4.80 13.68 -0.58
N GLU A 230 -3.78 14.48 -0.21
CA GLU A 230 -3.82 15.93 -0.45
C GLU A 230 -3.84 16.26 -1.96
N MET A 231 -3.03 15.56 -2.75
CA MET A 231 -2.99 15.72 -4.19
C MET A 231 -4.31 15.27 -4.82
N LEU A 232 -4.84 14.12 -4.41
CA LEU A 232 -6.11 13.59 -4.91
C LEU A 232 -7.30 14.50 -4.60
N LEU A 233 -7.32 15.14 -3.43
CA LEU A 233 -8.32 16.16 -3.10
C LEU A 233 -8.26 17.34 -4.07
N LYS A 234 -7.06 17.87 -4.34
CA LYS A 234 -6.86 18.99 -5.27
C LYS A 234 -7.29 18.64 -6.69
N LEU A 235 -6.89 17.47 -7.20
CA LEU A 235 -7.22 17.05 -8.56
C LEU A 235 -8.69 16.60 -8.70
N GLY A 236 -9.24 15.94 -7.68
CA GLY A 236 -10.64 15.54 -7.62
C GLY A 236 -11.57 16.74 -7.72
N ASP A 237 -11.28 17.81 -6.97
CA ASP A 237 -12.01 19.08 -7.05
C ASP A 237 -11.80 19.76 -8.42
N ARG A 238 -10.54 19.91 -8.86
CA ARG A 238 -10.19 20.59 -10.12
C ARG A 238 -10.86 19.97 -11.34
N TYR A 239 -10.89 18.64 -11.42
CA TYR A 239 -11.48 17.91 -12.54
C TYR A 239 -12.87 17.35 -12.21
N ASN A 240 -13.50 17.81 -11.13
CA ASN A 240 -14.86 17.44 -10.73
C ASN A 240 -15.10 15.91 -10.64
N PHE A 241 -14.17 15.15 -10.08
CA PHE A 241 -14.37 13.74 -9.74
C PHE A 241 -14.91 13.59 -8.31
N GLU A 242 -16.23 13.68 -8.16
CA GLU A 242 -16.91 13.47 -6.87
C GLU A 242 -16.56 12.12 -6.25
N SER A 243 -16.45 11.08 -7.08
CA SER A 243 -16.07 9.73 -6.64
C SER A 243 -14.66 9.65 -6.04
N VAL A 244 -13.75 10.57 -6.41
CA VAL A 244 -12.41 10.66 -5.82
C VAL A 244 -12.48 11.41 -4.48
N LEU A 245 -13.27 12.49 -4.39
CA LEU A 245 -13.47 13.23 -3.14
C LEU A 245 -14.09 12.33 -2.06
N VAL A 246 -15.13 11.56 -2.38
CA VAL A 246 -15.73 10.58 -1.46
C VAL A 246 -14.72 9.53 -1.00
N LYS A 247 -13.89 8.98 -1.92
CA LYS A 247 -12.82 8.04 -1.54
C LYS A 247 -11.79 8.67 -0.59
N CYS A 248 -11.52 9.97 -0.74
CA CYS A 248 -10.63 10.69 0.16
C CYS A 248 -11.28 10.89 1.53
N GLU A 249 -12.55 11.32 1.59
CA GLU A 249 -13.31 11.44 2.83
C GLU A 249 -13.36 10.11 3.61
N ASP A 250 -13.73 9.03 2.92
CA ASP A 250 -13.76 7.66 3.46
C ASP A 250 -12.42 7.24 4.08
N PHE A 251 -11.30 7.68 3.51
CA PHE A 251 -9.96 7.40 4.04
C PHE A 251 -9.64 8.27 5.27
N LEU A 252 -9.97 9.56 5.21
CA LEU A 252 -9.62 10.57 6.22
C LEU A 252 -10.36 10.39 7.55
N VAL A 253 -11.48 9.65 7.55
CA VAL A 253 -12.18 9.23 8.78
C VAL A 253 -11.61 7.96 9.42
N THR A 254 -10.64 7.30 8.78
CA THR A 254 -10.03 6.08 9.34
C THR A 254 -8.85 6.37 10.26
N PRO A 255 -8.50 5.46 11.19
CA PRO A 255 -7.29 5.59 12.02
C PRO A 255 -5.98 5.68 11.23
N LYS A 256 -5.96 5.29 9.96
CA LYS A 256 -4.76 5.39 9.12
C LYS A 256 -4.43 6.82 8.72
N ALA A 257 -5.41 7.73 8.82
CA ALA A 257 -5.23 9.15 8.56
C ALA A 257 -4.87 9.93 9.83
N ASP A 258 -4.65 9.26 10.97
CA ASP A 258 -4.35 9.93 12.25
C ASP A 258 -2.94 10.56 12.28
N ASP A 259 -2.06 10.18 11.35
CA ASP A 259 -0.79 10.87 11.10
C ASP A 259 -0.99 12.29 10.51
N ILE A 260 -2.19 12.57 9.98
CA ILE A 260 -2.58 13.88 9.48
C ILE A 260 -3.27 14.65 10.60
N ASP A 261 -2.72 15.83 10.89
CA ASP A 261 -3.24 16.73 11.90
C ASP A 261 -4.76 16.98 11.73
N VAL A 262 -5.49 16.96 12.85
CA VAL A 262 -6.95 17.07 12.86
C VAL A 262 -7.43 18.41 12.28
N PHE A 263 -6.64 19.48 12.39
CA PHE A 263 -7.01 20.79 11.85
C PHE A 263 -6.76 20.86 10.35
N THR A 264 -5.71 20.22 9.84
CA THR A 264 -5.53 20.03 8.39
C THR A 264 -6.71 19.26 7.78
N ARG A 265 -7.15 18.17 8.44
CA ARG A 265 -8.33 17.41 7.99
C ARG A 265 -9.60 18.24 8.05
N LEU A 266 -9.77 19.08 9.07
CA LEU A 266 -10.92 19.98 9.20
C LEU A 266 -10.92 21.08 8.12
N GLU A 267 -9.75 21.64 7.77
CA GLU A 267 -9.63 22.57 6.64
C GLU A 267 -10.04 21.92 5.32
N TRP A 268 -9.56 20.71 5.04
CA TRP A 268 -9.96 19.97 3.86
C TRP A 268 -11.46 19.67 3.88
N ALA A 269 -12.01 19.30 5.03
CA ALA A 269 -13.43 19.05 5.17
C ALA A 269 -14.28 20.28 4.83
N SER A 270 -13.87 21.45 5.34
CA SER A 270 -14.51 22.72 5.02
C SER A 270 -14.33 23.10 3.55
N LYS A 271 -13.14 22.92 2.98
CA LYS A 271 -12.81 23.34 1.61
C LYS A 271 -13.55 22.50 0.57
N TYR A 272 -13.66 21.20 0.78
CA TYR A 272 -14.23 20.25 -0.19
C TYR A 272 -15.62 19.75 0.23
N ALA A 273 -16.28 20.41 1.19
CA ALA A 273 -17.64 20.11 1.66
C ALA A 273 -17.85 18.65 2.13
N MET A 274 -16.93 18.14 2.95
CA MET A 274 -16.93 16.76 3.47
C MET A 274 -17.51 16.70 4.89
N ALA A 275 -18.81 16.48 5.01
CA ALA A 275 -19.54 16.53 6.27
C ALA A 275 -19.15 15.41 7.24
N ASP A 276 -18.95 14.17 6.74
CA ASP A 276 -18.58 13.04 7.59
C ASP A 276 -17.17 13.22 8.17
N LEU A 277 -16.26 13.80 7.37
CA LEU A 277 -14.93 14.17 7.86
C LEU A 277 -14.99 15.28 8.91
N GLN A 278 -15.84 16.29 8.70
CA GLN A 278 -16.04 17.38 9.66
C GLN A 278 -16.52 16.83 11.00
N ASP A 279 -17.57 16.02 11.00
CA ASP A 279 -18.14 15.40 12.20
C ASP A 279 -17.11 14.51 12.92
N HIS A 280 -16.37 13.69 12.17
CA HIS A 280 -15.30 12.85 12.74
C HIS A 280 -14.20 13.69 13.40
N CYS A 281 -13.75 14.77 12.76
CA CYS A 281 -12.73 15.64 13.34
C CYS A 281 -13.23 16.34 14.61
N VAL A 282 -14.46 16.87 14.59
CA VAL A 282 -15.08 17.51 15.77
C VAL A 282 -15.24 16.52 16.92
N SER A 283 -15.59 15.26 16.65
CA SER A 283 -15.70 14.21 17.68
C SER A 283 -14.38 13.91 18.42
N LYS A 284 -13.24 14.25 17.81
CA LYS A 284 -11.91 14.10 18.43
C LYS A 284 -11.52 15.29 19.31
N LEU A 285 -12.21 16.43 19.19
CA LEU A 285 -11.97 17.63 19.99
C LEU A 285 -12.88 17.60 21.21
N ASN A 286 -12.33 17.26 22.39
CA ASN A 286 -13.12 17.01 23.59
C ASN A 286 -12.98 18.09 24.68
N SER A 287 -12.09 19.07 24.48
CA SER A 287 -11.84 20.12 25.46
C SER A 287 -11.49 21.47 24.83
N ALA A 288 -11.68 22.54 25.59
CA ALA A 288 -11.20 23.88 25.22
C ALA A 288 -9.67 23.94 25.08
N GLN A 289 -8.92 23.03 25.73
CA GLN A 289 -7.47 22.93 25.60
C GLN A 289 -7.08 22.36 24.24
N ASP A 290 -7.81 21.35 23.73
CA ASP A 290 -7.57 20.76 22.40
C ASP A 290 -7.74 21.82 21.31
N ILE A 291 -8.76 22.67 21.43
CA ILE A 291 -8.99 23.77 20.48
C ILE A 291 -7.99 24.92 20.71
N GLY A 292 -7.61 25.18 21.96
CA GLY A 292 -6.60 26.16 22.30
C GLY A 292 -5.22 25.85 21.71
N ALA A 293 -4.91 24.57 21.49
CA ALA A 293 -3.68 24.12 20.84
C ALA A 293 -3.57 24.62 19.38
N VAL A 294 -4.71 24.82 18.69
CA VAL A 294 -4.75 25.35 17.31
C VAL A 294 -4.10 26.72 17.20
N LYS A 295 -4.35 27.61 18.16
CA LYS A 295 -3.74 28.95 18.15
C LYS A 295 -2.22 28.91 18.22
N LYS A 296 -1.66 27.80 18.70
CA LYS A 296 -0.21 27.58 18.81
C LYS A 296 0.37 26.87 17.59
N THR A 297 -0.45 26.30 16.70
CA THR A 297 0.03 25.71 15.45
C THR A 297 0.15 26.78 14.38
N LEU A 298 1.07 26.56 13.44
CA LEU A 298 1.28 27.44 12.27
C LEU A 298 0.07 27.50 11.32
N LEU A 299 -0.92 26.63 11.54
CA LEU A 299 -2.11 26.45 10.72
C LEU A 299 -3.22 27.47 11.04
N TYR A 300 -3.24 28.12 12.21
CA TYR A 300 -4.35 29.03 12.54
C TYR A 300 -4.55 30.16 11.52
N GLY A 301 -3.45 30.64 10.91
CA GLY A 301 -3.47 31.66 9.87
C GLY A 301 -4.04 31.18 8.53
N SER A 302 -3.95 29.88 8.21
CA SER A 302 -4.47 29.30 6.98
C SER A 302 -5.94 28.89 7.07
N LEU A 303 -6.49 28.74 8.29
CA LEU A 303 -7.87 28.26 8.50
C LEU A 303 -8.88 29.15 7.78
N SER A 304 -9.88 28.52 7.13
CA SER A 304 -11.03 29.23 6.56
C SER A 304 -11.85 29.96 7.64
N HIS A 305 -12.61 30.98 7.22
CA HIS A 305 -13.50 31.71 8.13
C HIS A 305 -14.53 30.79 8.77
N GLU A 306 -15.04 29.83 8.01
CA GLU A 306 -15.99 28.80 8.41
C GLU A 306 -15.40 27.89 9.48
N THR A 307 -14.16 27.42 9.27
CA THR A 307 -13.45 26.58 10.23
C THR A 307 -13.17 27.34 11.53
N ARG A 308 -12.73 28.61 11.45
CA ARG A 308 -12.50 29.45 12.64
C ARG A 308 -13.79 29.68 13.42
N LYS A 309 -14.92 29.90 12.73
CA LYS A 309 -16.24 30.06 13.36
C LYS A 309 -16.64 28.78 14.11
N LEU A 310 -16.52 27.61 13.46
CA LEU A 310 -16.80 26.32 14.08
C LEU A 310 -15.96 26.09 15.35
N LEU A 311 -14.65 26.36 15.27
CA LEU A 311 -13.75 26.21 16.42
C LEU A 311 -14.14 27.14 17.57
N LEU A 312 -14.55 28.39 17.28
CA LEU A 312 -15.01 29.32 18.30
C LEU A 312 -16.31 28.84 18.98
N GLU A 313 -17.27 28.33 18.21
CA GLU A 313 -18.51 27.77 18.75
C GLU A 313 -18.24 26.57 19.66
N LEU A 314 -17.31 25.68 19.27
CA LEU A 314 -16.88 24.56 20.10
C LEU A 314 -16.17 25.03 21.38
N MET A 315 -15.29 26.05 21.30
CA MET A 315 -14.65 26.62 22.49
C MET A 315 -15.67 27.17 23.48
N LEU A 316 -16.68 27.90 23.01
CA LEU A 316 -17.74 28.44 23.84
C LEU A 316 -18.57 27.32 24.48
N LYS A 317 -18.88 26.27 23.72
CA LYS A 317 -19.59 25.08 24.23
C LYS A 317 -18.81 24.43 25.39
N PHE A 318 -17.51 24.21 25.24
CA PHE A 318 -16.69 23.61 26.29
C PHE A 318 -16.40 24.53 27.48
N SER A 319 -16.47 25.85 27.29
CA SER A 319 -16.27 26.82 28.38
C SER A 319 -17.52 27.03 29.23
N ASN A 320 -18.70 26.67 28.71
CA ASN A 320 -19.99 26.78 29.37
C ASN A 320 -20.48 25.44 29.99
N MET A 321 -19.67 24.38 29.90
CA MET A 321 -19.90 23.08 30.55
C MET A 321 -19.08 22.97 31.84
#